data_AF-A0A6A9SQ67-F1
#
_entry.id   AF-A0A6A9SQ67-F1
#
_cell.length_a   1.000
_cell.length_b   1.000
_cell.length_c   1.000
_cell.angle_alpha   90.00
_cell.angle_beta   90.00
_cell.angle_gamma   90.00
#
_symmetry.space_group_name_H-M   'P 1'
#
loop_
_entity.id
_entity.type
_entity.pdbx_description
1 polymer ?
#
loop_
_entity_poly.entity_id
_entity_poly.type
_entity_poly.pdbx_seq_one_letter_code
_entity_poly.pdbx_strand_id
1 'polypeptide(L)'
;MTADYDISVPDDATEAEAAAIAAAVSAHLARLEAAAAADGEAASWDDEKWTFAGRLDALGAQSGRVPDGAPTDAWTAAGRTDRF
;
A
#
# COMPACT_ATOMS: atom_id res chain seq x y z
N MET A 1 -21.39 6.51 -0.13
CA MET A 1 -20.73 7.80 -0.36
C MET A 1 -19.86 7.60 -1.58
N THR A 2 -20.33 8.00 -2.76
CA THR A 2 -19.57 7.76 -4.00
C THR A 2 -18.40 8.74 -4.01
N ALA A 3 -17.17 8.23 -3.96
CA ALA A 3 -16.00 9.09 -4.13
C ALA A 3 -15.94 9.52 -5.60
N ASP A 4 -15.80 10.83 -5.83
CA ASP A 4 -15.63 11.40 -7.16
C ASP A 4 -14.14 11.42 -7.48
N TYR A 5 -13.74 10.73 -8.55
CA TYR A 5 -12.34 10.60 -8.96
C TYR A 5 -12.12 11.36 -10.27
N ASP A 6 -11.25 12.36 -10.24
CA ASP A 6 -10.78 13.05 -11.44
C ASP A 6 -9.77 12.15 -12.17
N ILE A 7 -10.18 11.60 -13.31
CA ILE A 7 -9.35 10.74 -14.15
C ILE A 7 -9.26 11.36 -15.53
N SER A 8 -8.03 11.64 -15.96
CA SER A 8 -7.72 12.06 -17.32
C SER A 8 -7.31 10.86 -18.16
N VAL A 9 -7.94 10.74 -19.33
CA VAL A 9 -7.54 9.78 -20.38
C VAL A 9 -6.79 10.56 -21.45
N PRO A 10 -5.68 10.06 -21.99
CA PRO A 10 -4.96 10.70 -23.09
C PRO A 10 -5.87 10.96 -24.30
N ASP A 11 -5.72 12.11 -24.94
CA ASP A 11 -6.54 12.51 -26.09
C ASP A 11 -6.33 11.61 -27.33
N ASP A 12 -5.18 10.94 -27.42
CA ASP A 12 -4.82 10.02 -28.51
C ASP A 12 -5.12 8.54 -28.20
N ALA A 13 -5.68 8.24 -27.03
CA ALA A 13 -5.99 6.87 -26.65
C ALA A 13 -7.05 6.27 -27.57
N THR A 14 -6.75 5.08 -28.08
CA THR A 14 -7.75 4.27 -28.78
C THR A 14 -8.83 3.79 -27.81
N GLU A 15 -9.99 3.39 -28.33
CA GLU A 15 -11.07 2.83 -27.52
C GLU A 15 -10.62 1.63 -26.68
N ALA A 16 -9.76 0.77 -27.25
CA ALA A 16 -9.21 -0.38 -26.55
C ALA A 16 -8.28 0.04 -25.39
N GLU A 17 -7.47 1.08 -25.57
CA GLU A 17 -6.59 1.60 -24.52
C GLU A 17 -7.39 2.29 -23.42
N ALA A 18 -8.38 3.11 -23.78
CA ALA A 18 -9.29 3.73 -22.81
C ALA A 18 -10.05 2.68 -21.97
N ALA A 19 -10.52 1.60 -22.62
CA ALA A 19 -11.15 0.48 -21.93
C ALA A 19 -10.17 -0.25 -20.98
N ALA A 20 -8.92 -0.44 -21.40
CA ALA A 20 -7.89 -1.05 -20.55
C ALA A 20 -7.58 -0.19 -19.31
N ILE A 21 -7.50 1.13 -19.47
CA ILE A 21 -7.32 2.07 -18.35
C ILE A 21 -8.49 1.97 -17.38
N ALA A 22 -9.73 2.02 -17.88
CA ALA A 22 -10.92 1.91 -17.03
C ALA A 22 -10.97 0.57 -16.27
N ALA A 23 -10.60 -0.54 -16.93
CA ALA A 23 -10.51 -1.86 -16.31
C ALA A 23 -9.45 -1.91 -15.20
N ALA A 24 -8.27 -1.33 -15.44
CA ALA A 24 -7.19 -1.31 -14.45
C ALA A 24 -7.57 -0.48 -13.20
N VAL A 25 -8.17 0.71 -13.41
CA VAL A 25 -8.60 1.57 -12.31
C VAL A 25 -9.71 0.91 -11.50
N SER A 26 -10.74 0.36 -12.15
CA SER A 26 -11.84 -0.31 -11.45
C SER A 26 -11.37 -1.52 -10.65
N ALA A 27 -10.45 -2.34 -11.21
CA ALA A 27 -9.85 -3.45 -10.48
C ALA A 27 -9.04 -2.98 -9.25
N HIS A 28 -8.31 -1.87 -9.37
CA HIS A 28 -7.57 -1.30 -8.25
C HIS A 28 -8.51 -0.81 -7.13
N LEU A 29 -9.59 -0.10 -7.47
CA LEU A 29 -10.57 0.37 -6.50
C LEU A 29 -11.27 -0.80 -5.79
N ALA A 30 -11.68 -1.83 -6.53
CA ALA A 30 -12.27 -3.04 -5.95
C ALA A 30 -11.30 -3.73 -4.97
N ARG A 31 -10.00 -3.75 -5.28
CA ARG A 31 -8.97 -4.27 -4.36
C ARG A 31 -8.83 -3.42 -3.10
N LEU A 32 -8.89 -2.10 -3.21
CA LEU A 32 -8.86 -1.20 -2.04
C LEU A 32 -10.10 -1.40 -1.15
N GLU A 33 -11.28 -1.53 -1.75
CA GLU A 33 -12.52 -1.81 -1.01
C GLU A 33 -12.46 -3.16 -0.30
N ALA A 34 -11.95 -4.19 -0.97
CA ALA A 34 -11.76 -5.51 -0.36
C ALA A 34 -10.74 -5.48 0.79
N ALA A 35 -9.64 -4.72 0.65
CA ALA A 35 -8.66 -4.54 1.71
C ALA A 35 -9.26 -3.78 2.91
N ALA A 36 -10.02 -2.71 2.67
CA ALA A 36 -10.69 -1.95 3.72
C ALA A 36 -11.75 -2.79 4.45
N ALA A 37 -12.44 -3.69 3.76
CA ALA A 37 -13.38 -4.62 4.38
C ALA A 37 -12.68 -5.70 5.24
N ALA A 38 -11.45 -6.07 4.89
CA ALA A 38 -10.63 -7.00 5.67
C ALA A 38 -10.02 -6.35 6.92
N ASP A 39 -9.90 -5.02 6.95
CA ASP A 39 -9.32 -4.22 8.04
C ASP A 39 -10.27 -4.01 9.23
N GLY A 40 -11.38 -4.77 9.28
CA GLY A 40 -12.35 -4.76 10.39
C GLY A 40 -11.80 -5.23 11.74
N GLU A 41 -10.61 -5.83 11.74
CA GLU A 41 -9.81 -6.09 12.94
C GLU A 41 -8.52 -5.28 12.80
N ALA A 42 -8.55 -4.02 13.26
CA ALA A 42 -7.42 -3.11 13.14
C ALA A 42 -6.17 -3.76 13.78
N ALA A 43 -5.29 -4.30 12.94
CA ALA A 43 -4.01 -4.84 13.37
C ALA A 43 -3.26 -3.67 14.00
N SER A 44 -3.15 -3.70 15.32
CA SER A 44 -2.46 -2.65 16.04
C SER A 44 -0.98 -2.69 15.62
N TRP A 45 -0.36 -1.52 15.54
CA TRP A 45 1.07 -1.40 15.22
C TRP A 45 1.95 -2.33 16.09
N ASP A 46 1.50 -2.64 17.31
CA ASP A 46 2.18 -3.56 18.21
C ASP A 46 2.24 -5.02 17.70
N ASP A 47 1.22 -5.46 16.95
CA ASP A 47 1.17 -6.79 16.34
C ASP A 47 2.01 -6.87 15.05
N GLU A 48 2.07 -5.78 14.26
CA GLU A 48 2.81 -5.74 12.99
C GLU A 48 4.32 -5.48 13.15
N LYS A 49 4.75 -4.80 14.24
CA LYS A 49 6.16 -4.51 14.56
C LYS A 49 7.05 -5.76 14.53
N TRP A 50 6.57 -6.86 15.11
CA TRP A 50 7.35 -8.10 15.22
C TRP A 50 7.56 -8.76 13.86
N THR A 51 6.53 -8.74 13.01
CA THR A 51 6.60 -9.26 11.64
C THR A 51 7.52 -8.41 10.76
N PHE A 52 7.51 -7.09 10.94
CA PHE A 52 8.42 -6.18 10.23
C PHE A 52 9.88 -6.34 10.70
N ALA A 53 10.12 -6.43 12.00
CA ALA A 53 11.45 -6.69 12.56
C ALA A 53 12.04 -8.02 12.05
N GLY A 54 11.22 -9.08 11.97
CA GLY A 54 11.65 -10.36 11.40
C GLY A 54 12.02 -10.28 9.91
N ARG A 55 11.35 -9.41 9.12
CA ARG A 55 11.71 -9.17 7.71
C ARG A 55 13.02 -8.39 7.57
N LEU A 56 13.30 -7.43 8.45
CA LEU A 56 14.58 -6.70 8.47
C LEU A 56 15.76 -7.61 8.83
N ASP A 57 15.57 -8.50 9.80
CA ASP A 57 16.57 -9.50 10.19
C ASP A 57 16.92 -10.45 9.03
N ALA A 58 15.89 -10.91 8.30
CA ALA A 58 16.08 -11.76 7.11
C ALA A 58 16.85 -11.07 5.97
N LEU A 59 16.88 -9.73 5.94
CA LEU A 59 17.63 -8.93 4.97
C LEU A 59 19.03 -8.54 5.49
N GLY A 60 19.42 -8.98 6.69
CA GLY A 60 20.72 -8.68 7.30
C GLY A 60 20.84 -7.24 7.81
N ALA A 61 19.74 -6.51 7.91
CA ALA A 61 19.70 -5.20 8.55
C ALA A 61 19.63 -5.42 10.07
N GLN A 62 20.54 -4.78 10.81
CA GLN A 62 20.52 -4.83 12.27
C GLN A 62 19.15 -4.35 12.76
N SER A 63 18.37 -5.25 13.34
CA SER A 63 17.02 -5.00 13.86
C SER A 63 17.09 -4.17 15.15
N GLY A 64 17.51 -2.91 15.02
CA GLY A 64 17.34 -1.89 16.03
C GLY A 64 15.85 -1.72 16.35
N ARG A 65 15.55 -1.36 17.61
CA ARG A 65 14.17 -1.17 18.09
C ARG A 65 13.43 -0.21 17.15
N VAL A 66 12.42 -0.71 16.43
CA VAL A 66 11.61 0.10 15.51
C VAL A 66 10.89 1.18 16.34
N PRO A 67 11.07 2.48 16.04
CA PRO A 67 10.42 3.56 16.78
C PRO A 67 8.90 3.52 16.66
N ASP A 68 8.20 3.99 17.69
CA ASP A 68 6.77 4.26 17.61
C ASP A 68 6.51 5.36 16.56
N GLY A 69 5.81 5.00 15.48
CA GLY A 69 5.52 5.89 14.35
C GLY A 69 6.18 5.53 13.01
N ALA A 70 6.82 4.36 12.89
CA ALA A 70 7.24 3.88 11.57
C ALA A 70 6.01 3.52 10.70
N PRO A 71 6.01 3.87 9.39
CA PRO A 71 4.90 3.57 8.50
C PRO A 71 4.63 2.06 8.41
N THR A 72 3.35 1.67 8.49
CA THR A 72 2.90 0.26 8.38
C THR A 72 2.99 -0.30 6.97
N ASP A 73 3.07 0.57 5.96
CA ASP A 73 3.31 0.16 4.58
C ASP A 73 4.79 -0.18 4.33
N ALA A 74 5.02 -1.42 3.91
CA ALA A 74 6.35 -1.98 3.70
C ALA A 74 7.17 -1.20 2.65
N TRP A 75 6.52 -0.59 1.66
CA TRP A 75 7.20 0.20 0.63
C TRP A 75 7.70 1.54 1.17
N THR A 76 6.87 2.20 1.98
CA THR A 76 7.19 3.44 2.68
C THR A 76 8.30 3.23 3.71
N ALA A 77 8.29 2.10 4.41
CA ALA A 77 9.34 1.73 5.36
C ALA A 77 10.68 1.44 4.65
N ALA A 78 10.65 0.71 3.52
CA ALA A 78 11.85 0.41 2.73
C ALA A 78 12.50 1.65 2.09
N GLY A 79 11.74 2.71 1.82
CA GLY A 79 12.28 3.99 1.32
C GLY A 79 12.94 4.86 2.41
N ARG A 80 12.84 4.48 3.69
CA ARG A 80 13.30 5.29 4.83
C ARG A 80 14.32 4.57 5.73
N THR A 81 14.94 3.50 5.23
CA THR A 81 15.94 2.71 5.96
C THR A 81 17.13 3.55 6.46
N ASP A 82 17.45 4.69 5.82
CA ASP A 82 18.49 5.62 6.28
C ASP A 82 18.18 6.28 7.64
N ARG A 83 16.92 6.27 8.08
CA ARG A 83 16.48 6.87 9.36
C ARG A 83 16.31 5.88 10.51
N PHE A 84 16.57 4.59 10.28
CA PHE A 84 16.40 3.53 11.27
C PHE A 84 17.70 2.71 11.43
#